data_AF-A0AAU1LJ77-F1
#
_entry.id   AF-A0AAU1LJ77-F1
#
_cell.length_a   1.000
_cell.length_b   1.000
_cell.length_c   1.000
_cell.angle_alpha   90.00
_cell.angle_beta   90.00
_cell.angle_gamma   90.00
#
_symmetry.space_group_name_H-M   'P 1'
#
loop_
_entity.id
_entity.type
_entity.pdbx_description
1 polymer ?
#
loop_
_entity_poly.entity_id
_entity_poly.type
_entity_poly.pdbx_seq_one_letter_code
_entity_poly.pdbx_strand_id
1 'polypeptide(L)'
;MKPHVAVDPQKGPFLMLWPALRALSHGELTSDQQHWLLATFRLDATPRTEGPGAAESIAHRSFTDDNGTRLVLDLARIGESGWVFTLFYPGERPSAGTVEDHRALFRAAIDRLGLTTVEITPAATADEVLVPSLEPSGDAESAFGSHWDLPYDDLDRVWPHVGLREDAPREVKEVKLRELMRTPAWSAAPTALRLQAEEFLRGE
;
A
#
# COMPACT_ATOMS: atom_id res chain seq x y z
N MET A 1 0.22 52.04 -6.91
CA MET A 1 0.28 51.22 -5.68
C MET A 1 -0.35 49.87 -5.98
N LYS A 2 0.45 48.80 -6.07
CA LYS A 2 -0.02 47.41 -6.03
C LYS A 2 0.56 46.79 -4.76
N PRO A 3 -0.22 46.06 -3.95
CA PRO A 3 0.29 45.49 -2.72
C PRO A 3 1.27 44.37 -3.04
N HIS A 4 2.42 44.41 -2.37
CA HIS A 4 3.43 43.36 -2.35
C HIS A 4 2.88 42.24 -1.45
N VAL A 5 2.55 41.09 -2.02
CA VAL A 5 2.23 39.89 -1.24
C VAL A 5 3.54 39.41 -0.63
N ALA A 6 3.67 39.56 0.69
CA ALA A 6 4.77 38.98 1.43
C ALA A 6 4.68 37.45 1.33
N VAL A 7 5.67 36.85 0.67
CA VAL A 7 5.88 35.41 0.72
C VAL A 7 6.51 35.11 2.08
N ASP A 8 5.81 34.32 2.90
CA ASP A 8 6.29 33.83 4.19
C ASP A 8 7.54 32.96 3.99
N PRO A 9 8.71 33.35 4.52
CA PRO A 9 9.96 32.59 4.39
C PRO A 9 10.02 31.33 5.25
N GLN A 10 8.97 31.00 6.03
CA GLN A 10 8.93 29.79 6.86
C GLN A 10 8.43 28.53 6.12
N LYS A 11 7.94 28.63 4.88
CA LYS A 11 7.67 27.44 4.07
C LYS A 11 8.97 26.99 3.40
N GLY A 12 9.73 26.16 4.12
CA GLY A 12 10.75 25.31 3.50
C GLY A 12 10.15 24.52 2.32
N PRO A 13 10.98 24.03 1.38
CA PRO A 13 10.47 23.25 0.26
C PRO A 13 9.66 22.07 0.78
N PHE A 14 8.40 21.95 0.34
CA PHE A 14 7.57 20.78 0.63
C PHE A 14 8.34 19.52 0.22
N LEU A 15 8.77 18.73 1.19
CA LEU A 15 9.41 17.46 0.91
C LEU A 15 8.31 16.48 0.51
N MET A 16 8.28 16.12 -0.77
CA MET A 16 7.34 15.14 -1.26
C MET A 16 7.67 13.76 -0.65
N LEU A 17 6.74 13.22 0.12
CA LEU A 17 6.89 11.93 0.77
C LEU A 17 6.32 10.82 -0.11
N TRP A 18 7.17 9.89 -0.51
CA TRP A 18 6.80 8.74 -1.32
C TRP A 18 6.67 7.49 -0.43
N PRO A 19 5.59 6.70 -0.55
CA PRO A 19 5.48 5.47 0.21
C PRO A 19 6.45 4.42 -0.35
N ALA A 20 7.33 3.90 0.51
CA ALA A 20 8.13 2.71 0.22
C ALA A 20 7.38 1.42 0.58
N LEU A 21 6.59 1.47 1.65
CA LEU A 21 5.81 0.36 2.17
C LEU A 21 4.56 0.90 2.87
N ARG A 22 3.41 0.30 2.63
CA ARG A 22 2.15 0.61 3.30
C ARG A 22 1.47 -0.68 3.72
N ALA A 23 1.12 -0.83 4.99
CA ALA A 23 0.30 -1.93 5.48
C ALA A 23 -1.04 -1.39 5.99
N LEU A 24 -2.15 -1.85 5.41
CA LEU A 24 -3.50 -1.61 5.86
C LEU A 24 -3.98 -2.82 6.65
N SER A 25 -4.55 -2.57 7.82
CA SER A 25 -5.12 -3.58 8.68
C SER A 25 -6.42 -3.10 9.30
N HIS A 26 -7.22 -4.05 9.81
CA HIS A 26 -8.53 -3.78 10.37
C HIS A 26 -8.71 -4.48 11.73
N GLY A 27 -9.27 -3.76 12.69
CA GLY A 27 -9.61 -4.25 14.02
C GLY A 27 -9.57 -3.15 15.08
N GLU A 28 -10.16 -3.41 16.23
CA GLU A 28 -10.17 -2.47 17.35
C GLU A 28 -8.87 -2.58 18.16
N LEU A 29 -8.30 -1.43 18.54
CA LEU A 29 -7.17 -1.35 19.45
C LEU A 29 -7.57 -0.61 20.73
N THR A 30 -7.36 -1.27 21.86
CA THR A 30 -7.43 -0.63 23.18
C THR A 30 -6.35 0.45 23.34
N SER A 31 -6.52 1.36 24.30
CA SER A 31 -5.52 2.41 24.58
C SER A 31 -4.14 1.83 24.93
N ASP A 32 -4.09 0.71 25.66
CA ASP A 32 -2.84 0.04 26.01
C ASP A 32 -2.14 -0.55 24.78
N GLN A 33 -2.91 -1.13 23.86
CA GLN A 33 -2.38 -1.63 22.58
C GLN A 33 -1.87 -0.50 21.70
N GLN A 34 -2.58 0.64 21.65
CA GLN A 34 -2.11 1.83 20.94
C GLN A 34 -0.81 2.36 21.55
N HIS A 35 -0.73 2.45 22.88
CA HIS A 35 0.49 2.89 23.56
C HIS A 35 1.66 1.95 23.30
N TRP A 36 1.42 0.64 23.34
CA TRP A 36 2.42 -0.37 22.99
C TRP A 36 2.90 -0.21 21.54
N LEU A 37 2.00 0.07 20.61
CA LEU A 37 2.32 0.28 19.20
C LEU A 37 3.19 1.54 19.04
N LEU A 38 2.81 2.68 19.63
CA LEU A 38 3.63 3.90 19.61
C LEU A 38 5.04 3.64 20.17
N ALA A 39 5.15 2.91 21.28
CA ALA A 39 6.44 2.57 21.88
C ALA A 39 7.28 1.63 20.99
N THR A 40 6.66 0.58 20.43
CA THR A 40 7.31 -0.40 19.54
C THR A 40 7.90 0.28 18.31
N PHE A 41 7.13 1.19 17.72
CA PHE A 41 7.53 1.95 16.57
C PHE A 41 8.20 3.28 16.92
N ARG A 42 8.51 3.55 18.20
CA ARG A 42 9.10 4.81 18.70
C ARG A 42 8.48 6.07 18.06
N LEU A 43 7.16 6.08 17.95
CA LEU A 43 6.42 7.16 17.33
C LEU A 43 6.23 8.29 18.32
N ASP A 44 6.37 9.52 17.82
CA ASP A 44 5.90 10.68 18.53
C ASP A 44 4.38 10.74 18.36
N ALA A 45 3.64 10.94 19.46
CA ALA A 45 2.19 11.10 19.45
C ALA A 45 1.76 12.46 18.89
N THR A 46 2.35 12.85 17.76
CA THR A 46 2.03 14.03 16.99
C THR A 46 1.75 13.61 15.55
N PRO A 47 0.60 14.03 14.99
CA PRO A 47 0.27 13.70 13.62
C PRO A 47 1.21 14.43 12.66
N ARG A 48 1.43 13.83 11.50
CA ARG A 48 2.12 14.48 10.41
C ARG A 48 1.21 15.53 9.77
N THR A 49 1.77 16.66 9.34
CA THR A 49 0.99 17.78 8.78
C THR A 49 1.05 17.91 7.26
N GLU A 50 1.89 17.10 6.60
CA GLU A 50 2.17 17.22 5.16
C GLU A 50 2.29 15.85 4.49
N GLY A 51 2.14 15.81 3.17
CA GLY A 51 2.27 14.60 2.34
C GLY A 51 1.02 13.70 2.32
N PRO A 52 1.04 12.64 1.49
CA PRO A 52 -0.11 11.75 1.32
C PRO A 52 -0.56 11.12 2.65
N GLY A 53 -1.85 11.16 2.95
CA GLY A 53 -2.43 10.56 4.15
C GLY A 53 -2.28 11.36 5.45
N ALA A 54 -1.69 12.57 5.41
CA ALA A 54 -1.45 13.37 6.61
C ALA A 54 -2.72 13.70 7.42
N ALA A 55 -3.87 13.86 6.76
CA ALA A 55 -5.14 14.14 7.42
C ALA A 55 -5.58 13.03 8.40
N GLU A 56 -5.18 11.79 8.11
CA GLU A 56 -5.52 10.60 8.91
C GLU A 56 -4.40 10.19 9.85
N SER A 57 -3.24 10.87 9.78
CA SER A 57 -2.08 10.61 10.64
C SER A 57 -2.45 10.90 12.09
N ILE A 58 -1.98 10.05 13.00
CA ILE A 58 -2.14 10.24 14.45
C ILE A 58 -0.79 10.29 15.18
N ALA A 59 0.24 9.66 14.60
CA ALA A 59 1.56 9.60 15.17
C ALA A 59 2.58 9.32 14.08
N HIS A 60 3.76 9.92 14.18
CA HIS A 60 4.83 9.67 13.23
C HIS A 60 6.20 9.76 13.90
N ARG A 61 7.23 9.28 13.22
CA ARG A 61 8.63 9.61 13.53
C ARG A 61 9.41 9.83 12.25
N SER A 62 10.41 10.69 12.31
CA SER A 62 11.46 10.77 11.30
C SER A 62 12.74 10.15 11.84
N PHE A 63 13.45 9.38 11.03
CA PHE A 63 14.70 8.74 11.41
C PHE A 63 15.59 8.51 10.19
N THR A 64 16.82 8.06 10.43
CA THR A 64 17.76 7.66 9.38
C THR A 64 18.04 6.17 9.57
N ASP A 65 18.01 5.39 8.49
CA ASP A 65 18.39 3.97 8.53
C ASP A 65 19.92 3.79 8.58
N ASP A 66 20.37 2.54 8.72
CA ASP A 66 21.80 2.21 8.82
C ASP A 66 22.59 2.56 7.53
N ASN A 67 21.89 2.76 6.40
CA ASN A 67 22.48 3.17 5.14
C ASN A 67 22.54 4.70 4.98
N GLY A 68 22.10 5.47 5.99
CA GLY A 68 22.04 6.93 5.91
C GLY A 68 20.80 7.48 5.18
N THR A 69 19.82 6.63 4.85
CA THR A 69 18.59 7.04 4.17
C THR A 69 17.61 7.64 5.17
N ARG A 70 17.13 8.85 4.90
CA ARG A 70 16.09 9.48 5.71
C ARG A 70 14.73 8.82 5.45
N LEU A 71 14.05 8.42 6.52
CA LEU A 71 12.75 7.77 6.49
C LEU A 71 11.77 8.47 7.43
N VAL A 72 10.49 8.30 7.10
CA VAL A 72 9.39 8.73 7.97
C VAL A 72 8.46 7.54 8.15
N LEU A 73 8.24 7.12 9.39
CA LEU A 73 7.24 6.12 9.72
C LEU A 73 6.01 6.83 10.26
N ASP A 74 4.86 6.51 9.69
CA ASP A 74 3.58 7.12 10.02
C ASP A 74 2.56 6.03 10.42
N LEU A 75 1.76 6.36 11.42
CA LEU A 75 0.58 5.62 11.83
C LEU A 75 -0.64 6.51 11.61
N ALA A 76 -1.60 5.99 10.86
CA ALA A 76 -2.85 6.66 10.54
C ALA A 76 -4.06 5.79 10.88
N ARG A 77 -5.19 6.43 11.16
CA ARG A 77 -6.48 5.75 11.38
C ARG A 77 -7.39 6.02 10.19
N ILE A 78 -7.99 4.98 9.62
CA ILE A 78 -8.93 5.11 8.49
C ILE A 78 -10.26 4.49 8.88
N GLY A 79 -11.32 5.29 8.85
CA GLY A 79 -12.64 4.84 9.32
C GLY A 79 -12.64 4.53 10.82
N GLU A 80 -13.59 3.69 11.26
CA GLU A 80 -13.75 3.38 12.68
C GLU A 80 -12.64 2.45 13.18
N SER A 81 -12.27 1.45 12.40
CA SER A 81 -11.44 0.31 12.82
C SER A 81 -10.23 0.04 11.91
N GLY A 82 -9.96 0.90 10.92
CA GLY A 82 -8.83 0.76 10.01
C GLY A 82 -7.56 1.41 10.54
N TRP A 83 -6.43 0.72 10.39
CA TRP A 83 -5.10 1.17 10.77
C TRP A 83 -4.14 1.08 9.59
N VAL A 84 -3.38 2.15 9.37
CA VAL A 84 -2.38 2.19 8.31
C VAL A 84 -1.01 2.51 8.87
N PHE A 85 -0.07 1.61 8.59
CA PHE A 85 1.36 1.80 8.83
C PHE A 85 2.01 2.15 7.50
N THR A 86 2.70 3.28 7.42
CA THR A 86 3.38 3.67 6.18
C THR A 86 4.82 4.08 6.44
N LEU A 87 5.74 3.44 5.74
CA LEU A 87 7.13 3.85 5.64
C LEU A 87 7.28 4.74 4.40
N PHE A 88 7.63 6.01 4.62
CA PHE A 88 7.89 7.00 3.60
C PHE A 88 9.36 7.34 3.48
N TYR A 89 9.74 7.86 2.33
CA TYR A 89 11.04 8.46 2.07
C TYR A 89 10.86 9.79 1.29
N PRO A 90 11.61 10.85 1.64
CA PRO A 90 11.52 12.15 0.97
C PRO A 90 12.45 12.30 -0.25
N GLY A 91 13.33 11.33 -0.49
CA GLY A 91 14.43 11.46 -1.47
C GLY A 91 14.84 10.12 -2.05
N GLU A 92 16.03 9.64 -1.67
CA GLU A 92 16.53 8.34 -2.11
C GLU A 92 15.65 7.21 -1.59
N ARG A 93 15.33 6.26 -2.48
CA ARG A 93 14.50 5.11 -2.15
C ARG A 93 15.27 4.22 -1.16
N PRO A 94 14.64 3.75 -0.07
CA PRO A 94 15.28 2.82 0.84
C PRO A 94 15.68 1.52 0.13
N SER A 95 16.67 0.86 0.71
CA SER A 95 17.09 -0.47 0.26
C SER A 95 15.94 -1.49 0.38
N ALA A 96 15.99 -2.56 -0.42
CA ALA A 96 15.03 -3.66 -0.30
C ALA A 96 15.06 -4.29 1.10
N GLY A 97 16.25 -4.45 1.71
CA GLY A 97 16.39 -4.96 3.07
C GLY A 97 15.67 -4.09 4.10
N THR A 98 15.85 -2.76 4.02
CA THR A 98 15.15 -1.81 4.89
C THR A 98 13.63 -1.94 4.77
N VAL A 99 13.11 -2.12 3.54
CA VAL A 99 11.68 -2.31 3.29
C VAL A 99 11.19 -3.62 3.90
N GLU A 100 11.91 -4.72 3.69
CA GLU A 100 11.52 -6.04 4.20
C GLU A 100 11.60 -6.15 5.72
N ASP A 101 12.57 -5.50 6.36
CA ASP A 101 12.65 -5.42 7.83
C ASP A 101 11.42 -4.72 8.42
N HIS A 102 10.97 -3.63 7.78
CA HIS A 102 9.75 -2.93 8.22
C HIS A 102 8.48 -3.70 7.89
N ARG A 103 8.44 -4.45 6.78
CA ARG A 103 7.35 -5.38 6.46
C ARG A 103 7.20 -6.43 7.54
N ALA A 104 8.29 -7.09 7.92
CA ALA A 104 8.28 -8.09 8.99
C ALA A 104 7.82 -7.48 10.32
N LEU A 105 8.26 -6.25 10.62
CA LEU A 105 7.82 -5.54 11.83
C LEU A 105 6.33 -5.18 11.80
N PHE A 106 5.79 -4.73 10.66
CA PHE A 106 4.37 -4.43 10.50
C PHE A 106 3.52 -5.71 10.66
N ARG A 107 3.89 -6.80 9.99
CA ARG A 107 3.21 -8.10 10.10
C ARG A 107 3.21 -8.60 11.54
N ALA A 108 4.37 -8.59 12.20
CA ALA A 108 4.48 -9.03 13.59
C ALA A 108 3.63 -8.17 14.55
N ALA A 109 3.54 -6.85 14.32
CA ALA A 109 2.69 -5.98 15.11
C ALA A 109 1.20 -6.25 14.86
N ILE A 110 0.79 -6.38 13.60
CA ILE A 110 -0.60 -6.72 13.21
C ILE A 110 -1.02 -8.04 13.84
N ASP A 111 -0.23 -9.10 13.69
CA ASP A 111 -0.50 -10.43 14.23
C ASP A 111 -0.60 -10.39 15.76
N ARG A 112 0.35 -9.72 16.43
CA ARG A 112 0.38 -9.62 17.89
C ARG A 112 -0.84 -8.88 18.46
N LEU A 113 -1.33 -7.88 17.72
CA LEU A 113 -2.48 -7.08 18.12
C LEU A 113 -3.82 -7.75 17.78
N GLY A 114 -3.80 -8.88 17.07
CA GLY A 114 -5.01 -9.56 16.59
C GLY A 114 -5.74 -8.77 15.50
N LEU A 115 -5.03 -7.89 14.79
CA LEU A 115 -5.58 -7.17 13.64
C LEU A 115 -5.60 -8.10 12.42
N THR A 116 -6.53 -7.85 11.50
CA THR A 116 -6.57 -8.55 10.22
C THR A 116 -5.81 -7.72 9.19
N THR A 117 -4.78 -8.29 8.55
CA THR A 117 -4.12 -7.68 7.39
C THR A 117 -5.12 -7.59 6.24
N VAL A 118 -5.29 -6.39 5.68
CA VAL A 118 -6.14 -6.13 4.51
C VAL A 118 -5.30 -6.06 3.24
N GLU A 119 -4.16 -5.36 3.30
CA GLU A 119 -3.23 -5.21 2.18
C GLU A 119 -1.85 -4.79 2.69
N ILE A 120 -0.78 -5.25 2.04
CA ILE A 120 0.54 -4.62 2.13
C ILE A 120 1.04 -4.29 0.72
N THR A 121 1.40 -3.03 0.50
CA THR A 121 1.85 -2.51 -0.80
C THR A 121 3.31 -2.01 -0.69
N PRO A 122 4.24 -2.44 -1.55
CA PRO A 122 4.08 -3.51 -2.54
C PRO A 122 3.95 -4.88 -1.86
N ALA A 123 3.11 -5.77 -2.42
CA ALA A 123 2.93 -7.11 -1.87
C ALA A 123 4.16 -7.98 -2.15
N ALA A 124 4.66 -8.65 -1.12
CA ALA A 124 5.72 -9.66 -1.19
C ALA A 124 5.13 -11.08 -1.21
N THR A 125 3.93 -11.26 -0.68
CA THR A 125 3.25 -12.57 -0.64
C THR A 125 1.78 -12.48 -1.06
N ALA A 126 1.19 -13.65 -1.36
CA ALA A 126 -0.21 -13.76 -1.78
C ALA A 126 -1.22 -13.19 -0.75
N ASP A 127 -0.96 -13.35 0.55
CA ASP A 127 -1.83 -12.87 1.65
C ASP A 127 -1.76 -11.35 1.87
N GLU A 128 -0.79 -10.67 1.27
CA GLU A 128 -0.66 -9.21 1.32
C GLU A 128 -1.47 -8.51 0.24
N VAL A 129 -2.05 -9.27 -0.68
CA VAL A 129 -2.86 -8.73 -1.77
C VAL A 129 -4.28 -8.54 -1.28
N LEU A 130 -4.80 -7.31 -1.38
CA LEU A 130 -6.22 -7.06 -1.22
C LEU A 130 -6.99 -7.86 -2.27
N VAL A 131 -7.80 -8.80 -1.80
CA VAL A 131 -8.80 -9.52 -2.59
C VAL A 131 -10.17 -9.05 -2.10
N PRO A 132 -10.92 -8.27 -2.91
CA PRO A 132 -12.27 -7.89 -2.57
C PRO A 132 -13.12 -9.14 -2.26
N SER A 133 -13.74 -9.17 -1.08
CA SER A 133 -14.66 -10.26 -0.71
C SER A 133 -15.95 -10.14 -1.51
N LEU A 134 -16.44 -11.26 -2.04
CA LEU A 134 -17.68 -11.39 -2.84
C LEU A 134 -18.97 -11.30 -2.00
N GLU A 135 -18.89 -10.90 -0.73
CA GLU A 135 -20.09 -10.66 0.08
C GLU A 135 -20.92 -9.57 -0.63
N PRO A 136 -22.24 -9.75 -0.82
CA PRO A 136 -23.09 -8.75 -1.44
C PRO A 136 -23.34 -7.62 -0.45
N SER A 137 -22.31 -6.87 -0.08
CA SER A 137 -22.47 -5.52 0.44
C SER A 137 -22.92 -4.68 -0.74
N GLY A 138 -24.23 -4.52 -0.88
CA GLY A 138 -24.81 -3.56 -1.82
C GLY A 138 -24.05 -2.24 -1.74
N ASP A 139 -23.65 -1.75 -2.91
CA ASP A 139 -22.96 -0.48 -3.16
C ASP A 139 -21.42 -0.46 -3.22
N ALA A 140 -20.75 -1.61 -3.25
CA ALA A 140 -19.38 -1.66 -3.79
C ALA A 140 -19.32 -2.61 -4.99
N GLU A 141 -19.74 -2.14 -6.17
CA GLU A 141 -19.18 -2.69 -7.41
C GLU A 141 -17.66 -2.66 -7.23
N SER A 142 -17.01 -3.82 -7.28
CA SER A 142 -15.56 -3.86 -7.38
C SER A 142 -15.18 -3.01 -8.59
N ALA A 143 -14.67 -1.80 -8.36
CA ALA A 143 -14.29 -0.84 -9.39
C ALA A 143 -13.12 -1.35 -10.25
N PHE A 144 -12.52 -2.47 -9.84
CA PHE A 144 -11.51 -3.18 -10.59
C PHE A 144 -12.14 -3.93 -11.77
N GLY A 145 -11.92 -3.41 -12.98
CA GLY A 145 -12.21 -4.12 -14.23
C GLY A 145 -13.67 -4.07 -14.71
N SER A 146 -14.59 -3.40 -14.03
CA SER A 146 -15.99 -3.27 -14.47
C SER A 146 -16.16 -2.37 -15.71
N HIS A 147 -15.20 -1.49 -15.98
CA HIS A 147 -15.18 -0.59 -17.15
C HIS A 147 -13.91 -0.71 -17.99
N TRP A 148 -13.13 -1.78 -17.81
CA TRP A 148 -11.85 -1.94 -18.50
C TRP A 148 -12.03 -2.68 -19.83
N ASP A 149 -11.91 -1.95 -20.94
CA ASP A 149 -11.69 -2.56 -22.25
C ASP A 149 -10.25 -3.03 -22.32
N LEU A 150 -10.02 -4.32 -22.05
CA LEU A 150 -8.71 -4.94 -21.89
C LEU A 150 -8.03 -5.10 -23.27
N PRO A 151 -7.17 -4.16 -23.72
CA PRO A 151 -6.73 -4.08 -25.11
C PRO A 151 -5.38 -4.78 -25.32
N TYR A 152 -4.91 -5.53 -24.31
CA TYR A 152 -3.57 -6.12 -24.27
C TYR A 152 -3.61 -7.59 -24.68
N ASP A 153 -2.64 -7.97 -25.49
CA ASP A 153 -2.37 -9.34 -25.93
C ASP A 153 -1.30 -10.03 -25.09
N ASP A 154 -0.71 -9.32 -24.12
CA ASP A 154 0.45 -9.73 -23.33
C ASP A 154 0.28 -9.38 -21.84
N LEU A 155 0.61 -10.35 -20.98
CA LEU A 155 0.58 -10.22 -19.52
C LEU A 155 1.52 -9.13 -19.00
N ASP A 156 2.66 -8.87 -19.65
CA ASP A 156 3.60 -7.85 -19.21
C ASP A 156 3.02 -6.43 -19.28
N ARG A 157 2.03 -6.21 -20.15
CA ARG A 157 1.26 -4.95 -20.23
C ARG A 157 0.09 -4.90 -19.25
N VAL A 158 -0.38 -6.05 -18.78
CA VAL A 158 -1.46 -6.20 -17.80
C VAL A 158 -0.96 -5.90 -16.38
N TRP A 159 0.24 -6.34 -16.01
CA TRP A 159 0.75 -6.19 -14.62
C TRP A 159 0.69 -4.76 -14.08
N PRO A 160 1.19 -3.73 -14.80
CA PRO A 160 1.12 -2.36 -14.30
C PRO A 160 -0.33 -1.86 -14.14
N HIS A 161 -1.24 -2.32 -15.00
CA HIS A 161 -2.66 -1.94 -14.94
C HIS A 161 -3.39 -2.53 -13.73
N VAL A 162 -2.95 -3.70 -13.25
CA VAL A 162 -3.49 -4.31 -12.03
C VAL A 162 -2.68 -3.94 -10.78
N GLY A 163 -1.86 -2.89 -10.87
CA GLY A 163 -1.08 -2.35 -9.75
C GLY A 163 0.13 -3.20 -9.37
N LEU A 164 0.55 -4.13 -10.23
CA LEU A 164 1.72 -4.97 -10.00
C LEU A 164 2.94 -4.44 -10.74
N ARG A 165 4.08 -4.58 -10.08
CA ARG A 165 5.39 -4.34 -10.71
C ARG A 165 5.77 -5.55 -11.56
N GLU A 166 6.63 -5.33 -12.55
CA GLU A 166 7.18 -6.40 -13.37
C GLU A 166 7.93 -7.44 -12.53
N ASP A 167 8.63 -7.00 -11.48
CA ASP A 167 9.37 -7.83 -10.54
C ASP A 167 8.52 -8.42 -9.39
N ALA A 168 7.19 -8.27 -9.44
CA ALA A 168 6.31 -8.83 -8.42
C ALA A 168 6.43 -10.37 -8.34
N PRO A 169 6.40 -10.96 -7.13
CA PRO A 169 6.47 -12.41 -6.94
C PRO A 169 5.39 -13.16 -7.75
N ARG A 170 5.74 -14.35 -8.25
CA ARG A 170 4.84 -15.16 -9.07
C ARG A 170 3.49 -15.42 -8.38
N GLU A 171 3.51 -15.74 -7.09
CA GLU A 171 2.28 -15.96 -6.31
C GLU A 171 1.39 -14.72 -6.20
N VAL A 172 1.97 -13.52 -6.11
CA VAL A 172 1.23 -12.24 -6.09
C VAL A 172 0.57 -12.00 -7.46
N LYS A 173 1.34 -12.22 -8.54
CA LYS A 173 0.83 -12.15 -9.91
C LYS A 173 -0.30 -13.16 -10.15
N GLU A 174 -0.19 -14.37 -9.61
CA GLU A 174 -1.26 -15.37 -9.70
C GLU A 174 -2.55 -14.92 -9.01
N VAL A 175 -2.47 -14.36 -7.79
CA VAL A 175 -3.66 -13.88 -7.07
C VAL A 175 -4.37 -12.79 -7.87
N LYS A 176 -3.63 -11.79 -8.35
CA LYS A 176 -4.21 -10.70 -9.16
C LYS A 176 -4.71 -11.17 -10.52
N LEU A 177 -4.04 -12.13 -11.16
CA LEU A 177 -4.52 -12.72 -12.40
C LEU A 177 -5.85 -13.46 -12.17
N ARG A 178 -5.96 -14.27 -11.10
CA ARG A 178 -7.22 -14.95 -10.76
C ARG A 178 -8.33 -13.96 -10.41
N GLU A 179 -8.01 -12.84 -9.78
CA GLU A 179 -8.96 -11.74 -9.54
C GLU A 179 -9.43 -11.12 -10.87
N LEU A 180 -8.49 -10.77 -11.75
CA LEU A 180 -8.79 -10.22 -13.08
C LEU A 180 -9.68 -11.17 -13.89
N MET A 181 -9.38 -12.46 -13.88
CA MET A 181 -10.14 -13.50 -14.58
C MET A 181 -11.59 -13.63 -14.13
N ARG A 182 -11.94 -13.09 -12.96
CA ARG A 182 -13.31 -13.06 -12.43
C ARG A 182 -14.08 -11.80 -12.82
N THR A 183 -13.42 -10.81 -13.43
CA THR A 183 -14.06 -9.55 -13.86
C THR A 183 -14.75 -9.69 -15.22
N PRO A 184 -15.75 -8.84 -15.53
CA PRO A 184 -16.36 -8.79 -16.86
C PRO A 184 -15.35 -8.50 -17.98
N ALA A 185 -14.32 -7.67 -17.73
CA ALA A 185 -13.28 -7.34 -18.69
C ALA A 185 -12.57 -8.58 -19.25
N TRP A 186 -12.39 -9.63 -18.44
CA TRP A 186 -11.74 -10.86 -18.87
C TRP A 186 -12.54 -11.63 -19.93
N SER A 187 -13.87 -11.48 -19.94
CA SER A 187 -14.71 -12.17 -20.92
C SER A 187 -14.40 -11.75 -22.37
N ALA A 188 -13.92 -10.52 -22.55
CA ALA A 188 -13.50 -9.96 -23.84
C ALA A 188 -11.97 -10.03 -24.08
N ALA A 189 -11.21 -10.70 -23.20
CA ALA A 189 -9.76 -10.77 -23.31
C ALA A 189 -9.30 -11.44 -24.62
N PRO A 190 -8.27 -10.89 -25.31
CA PRO A 190 -7.70 -11.51 -26.51
C PRO A 190 -7.23 -12.95 -26.27
N THR A 191 -7.38 -13.83 -27.28
CA THR A 191 -6.99 -15.25 -27.17
C THR A 191 -5.54 -15.44 -26.77
N ALA A 192 -4.62 -14.61 -27.30
CA ALA A 192 -3.21 -14.65 -26.94
C ALA A 192 -2.99 -14.43 -25.44
N LEU A 193 -3.68 -13.43 -24.87
CA LEU A 193 -3.61 -13.14 -23.44
C LEU A 193 -4.18 -14.29 -22.60
N ARG A 194 -5.29 -14.89 -23.04
CA ARG A 194 -5.91 -16.04 -22.36
C ARG A 194 -4.97 -17.24 -22.31
N LEU A 195 -4.28 -17.54 -23.42
CA LEU A 195 -3.30 -18.62 -23.48
C LEU A 195 -2.12 -18.37 -22.53
N GLN A 196 -1.55 -17.17 -22.55
CA GLN A 196 -0.47 -16.80 -21.61
C GLN A 196 -0.91 -16.91 -20.16
N ALA A 197 -2.14 -16.50 -19.83
CA ALA A 197 -2.67 -16.63 -18.47
C ALA A 197 -2.81 -18.09 -18.04
N GLU A 198 -3.25 -18.97 -18.94
CA GLU A 198 -3.33 -20.40 -18.65
C GLU A 198 -1.94 -21.03 -18.46
N GLU A 199 -0.97 -20.72 -19.33
CA GLU A 199 0.43 -21.16 -19.22
C GLU A 199 1.04 -20.68 -17.90
N PHE A 200 0.88 -19.40 -17.59
CA PHE A 200 1.35 -18.79 -16.35
C PHE A 200 0.77 -19.47 -15.12
N LEU A 201 -0.53 -19.79 -15.11
CA LEU A 201 -1.19 -20.47 -13.98
C LEU A 201 -0.82 -21.96 -13.86
N ARG A 202 -0.47 -22.63 -14.95
CA ARG A 202 0.06 -24.01 -14.92
C ARG A 202 1.50 -24.07 -14.40
N GLY A 203 2.23 -22.95 -14.46
CA GLY A 203 3.63 -22.87 -14.09
C GLY A 203 4.57 -23.33 -15.22
N GLU A 204 4.11 -23.20 -16.46
CA GLU A 204 4.88 -23.44 -17.69
C GLU A 204 5.66 -22.18 -18.11
#